data_AF-A0A2R5EIZ9-F1
#
_entry.id   AF-A0A2R5EIZ9-F1
#
_cell.length_a   1.000
_cell.length_b   1.000
_cell.length_c   1.000
_cell.angle_alpha   90.00
_cell.angle_beta   90.00
_cell.angle_gamma   90.00
#
_symmetry.space_group_name_H-M   'P 1'
#
loop_
_entity.id
_entity.type
_entity.pdbx_description
1 polymer ?
#
loop_
_entity_poly.entity_id
_entity_poly.type
_entity_poly.pdbx_seq_one_letter_code
_entity_poly.pdbx_strand_id
1 'polypeptide(L)'
;MLEEQAENSTEQIAQASDSEARKSLRKERSTWKQPLKQIFPRLAKYEQQKGCFGDRNSYSKTDPDATFMRMKEDHMKKGQLKSGYNVQMVTENQFFLLYSIHQRPTDTRCFIPHMERLGASSLPMPKTMVADLGYGSEENHLYAIGEEKEPRFSHSLWQLHV
;
A
#
# COMPACT_ATOMS: atom_id res chain seq x y z
N MET A 1 -0.64 -12.46 -33.85
CA MET A 1 0.51 -13.37 -33.66
C MET A 1 0.19 -14.60 -32.81
N LEU A 2 0.06 -14.57 -31.47
CA LEU A 2 -0.20 -15.81 -30.69
C LEU A 2 -1.61 -16.40 -30.89
N GLU A 3 -2.65 -15.55 -30.98
CA GLU A 3 -4.03 -15.98 -31.27
C GLU A 3 -4.13 -16.60 -32.66
N GLU A 4 -3.53 -15.93 -33.64
CA GLU A 4 -3.42 -16.37 -35.04
C GLU A 4 -2.66 -17.71 -35.17
N GLN A 5 -1.57 -17.91 -34.42
CA GLN A 5 -0.87 -19.21 -34.38
C GLN A 5 -1.73 -20.29 -33.73
N ALA A 6 -2.50 -19.96 -32.68
CA ALA A 6 -3.43 -20.90 -32.06
C ALA A 6 -4.61 -21.25 -32.98
N GLU A 7 -5.10 -20.32 -33.79
CA GLU A 7 -6.12 -20.54 -34.82
C GLU A 7 -5.61 -21.38 -35.97
N ASN A 8 -4.42 -21.07 -36.51
CA ASN A 8 -3.76 -21.85 -37.55
C ASN A 8 -3.53 -23.30 -37.10
N SER A 9 -3.00 -23.53 -35.89
CA SER A 9 -2.91 -24.89 -35.34
C SER A 9 -4.28 -25.57 -35.19
N THR A 10 -5.36 -24.81 -34.97
CA THR A 10 -6.72 -25.37 -34.88
C THR A 10 -7.25 -25.81 -36.25
N GLU A 11 -6.99 -25.03 -37.30
CA GLU A 11 -7.31 -25.38 -38.69
C GLU A 11 -6.51 -26.59 -39.18
N GLN A 12 -5.21 -26.65 -38.87
CA GLN A 12 -4.35 -27.81 -39.19
C GLN A 12 -4.83 -29.10 -38.51
N ILE A 13 -5.32 -29.03 -37.26
CA ILE A 13 -5.93 -30.19 -36.58
C ILE A 13 -7.20 -30.67 -37.29
N ALA A 14 -8.00 -29.74 -37.81
CA ALA A 14 -9.25 -30.06 -38.52
C ALA A 14 -8.97 -30.73 -39.89
N GLN A 15 -7.89 -30.35 -40.56
CA GLN A 15 -7.49 -30.89 -41.86
C GLN A 15 -6.66 -32.19 -41.75
N ALA A 16 -5.98 -32.43 -40.63
CA ALA A 16 -5.22 -33.66 -40.41
C ALA A 16 -6.14 -34.88 -40.34
N SER A 17 -5.83 -35.93 -41.11
CA SER A 17 -6.56 -37.21 -41.12
C SER A 17 -5.98 -38.22 -40.12
N ASP A 18 -4.67 -38.17 -39.88
CA ASP A 18 -3.94 -39.08 -39.01
C ASP A 18 -4.06 -38.73 -37.51
N SER A 19 -4.14 -39.76 -36.67
CA SER A 19 -4.32 -39.64 -35.21
C SER A 19 -3.05 -39.13 -34.51
N GLU A 20 -1.87 -39.57 -34.94
CA GLU A 20 -0.60 -39.16 -34.35
C GLU A 20 -0.27 -37.70 -34.72
N ALA A 21 -0.50 -37.30 -35.97
CA ALA A 21 -0.39 -35.92 -36.44
C ALA A 21 -1.34 -34.97 -35.69
N ARG A 22 -2.59 -35.38 -35.42
CA ARG A 22 -3.51 -34.60 -34.58
C ARG A 22 -3.00 -34.45 -33.14
N LYS A 23 -2.32 -35.47 -32.61
CA LYS A 23 -1.79 -35.45 -31.23
C LYS A 23 -0.62 -34.48 -31.10
N SER A 24 0.31 -34.44 -32.06
CA SER A 24 1.41 -33.47 -32.07
C SER A 24 0.90 -32.04 -32.21
N LEU A 25 -0.01 -31.78 -33.16
CA LEU A 25 -0.60 -30.45 -33.38
C LEU A 25 -1.41 -29.95 -32.18
N ARG A 26 -2.09 -30.84 -31.44
CA ARG A 26 -2.76 -30.46 -30.17
C ARG A 26 -1.78 -30.02 -29.09
N LYS A 27 -0.61 -30.67 -29.02
CA LYS A 27 0.45 -30.31 -28.08
C LYS A 27 1.02 -28.94 -28.43
N GLU A 28 1.26 -28.68 -29.72
CA GLU A 28 1.68 -27.38 -30.24
C GLU A 28 0.62 -26.29 -30.01
N ARG A 29 -0.64 -26.53 -30.35
CA ARG A 29 -1.72 -25.59 -30.02
C ARG A 29 -1.79 -25.24 -28.53
N SER A 30 -1.47 -26.20 -27.66
CA SER A 30 -1.45 -25.97 -26.21
C SER A 30 -0.35 -24.99 -25.81
N THR A 31 0.80 -24.97 -26.47
CA THR A 31 1.88 -24.01 -26.17
C THR A 31 1.45 -22.59 -26.50
N TRP A 32 0.64 -22.40 -27.55
CA TRP A 32 0.11 -21.10 -27.95
C TRP A 32 -1.09 -20.65 -27.10
N LYS A 33 -2.00 -21.58 -26.75
CA LYS A 33 -3.21 -21.25 -25.96
C LYS A 33 -2.95 -21.08 -24.47
N GLN A 34 -1.93 -21.73 -23.90
CA GLN A 34 -1.67 -21.64 -22.46
C GLN A 34 -1.32 -20.21 -22.00
N PRO A 35 -0.46 -19.44 -22.70
CA PRO A 35 -0.23 -18.03 -22.41
C PRO A 35 -1.50 -17.19 -22.47
N LEU A 36 -2.31 -17.34 -23.52
CA LEU A 36 -3.59 -16.65 -23.71
C LEU A 36 -4.56 -16.89 -22.55
N LYS A 37 -4.62 -18.13 -22.06
CA LYS A 37 -5.55 -18.51 -20.99
C LYS A 37 -5.05 -18.18 -19.58
N GLN A 38 -3.74 -18.24 -19.34
CA GLN A 38 -3.19 -18.16 -17.99
C GLN A 38 -2.31 -16.93 -17.76
N ILE A 39 -1.46 -16.56 -18.72
CA ILE A 39 -0.43 -15.53 -18.52
C ILE A 39 -1.02 -14.14 -18.75
N PHE A 40 -1.69 -13.90 -19.88
CA PHE A 40 -2.24 -12.58 -20.19
C PHE A 40 -3.30 -12.11 -19.18
N PRO A 41 -4.26 -12.93 -18.75
CA PRO A 41 -5.22 -12.51 -17.72
C PRO A 41 -4.55 -12.20 -16.38
N ARG A 42 -3.46 -12.92 -16.04
CA ARG A 42 -2.68 -12.64 -14.82
C ARG A 42 -1.88 -11.35 -14.94
N LEU A 43 -1.27 -11.08 -16.10
CA LEU A 43 -0.56 -9.82 -16.36
C LEU A 43 -1.50 -8.63 -16.26
N ALA A 44 -2.66 -8.67 -16.93
CA ALA A 44 -3.67 -7.62 -16.84
C ALA A 44 -4.15 -7.42 -15.39
N LYS A 45 -4.35 -8.52 -14.65
CA LYS A 45 -4.65 -8.44 -13.22
C LYS A 45 -3.53 -7.77 -12.43
N TYR A 46 -2.26 -8.15 -12.64
CA TYR A 46 -1.14 -7.55 -11.92
C TYR A 46 -0.99 -6.06 -12.20
N GLU A 47 -1.25 -5.63 -13.44
CA GLU A 47 -1.25 -4.23 -13.82
C GLU A 47 -2.35 -3.45 -13.08
N GLN A 48 -3.58 -3.97 -13.06
CA GLN A 48 -4.67 -3.41 -12.26
C GLN A 48 -4.34 -3.36 -10.77
N GLN A 49 -3.73 -4.42 -10.24
CA GLN A 49 -3.34 -4.47 -8.83
C GLN A 49 -2.26 -3.44 -8.51
N LYS A 50 -1.22 -3.31 -9.36
CA LYS A 50 -0.18 -2.29 -9.21
C LYS A 50 -0.75 -0.88 -9.25
N GLY A 51 -1.67 -0.60 -10.17
CA GLY A 51 -2.36 0.68 -10.23
C GLY A 51 -3.17 0.97 -8.96
N CYS A 52 -3.76 -0.06 -8.35
CA CYS A 52 -4.58 0.08 -7.15
C CYS A 52 -3.77 0.40 -5.89
N PHE A 53 -2.68 -0.32 -5.62
CA PHE A 53 -1.90 -0.08 -4.40
C PHE A 53 -0.88 1.06 -4.52
N GLY A 54 -0.46 1.42 -5.73
CA GLY A 54 0.50 2.51 -5.96
C GLY A 54 1.81 2.25 -5.21
N ASP A 55 2.18 3.18 -4.33
CA ASP A 55 3.39 3.07 -3.49
C ASP A 55 3.18 2.22 -2.22
N ARG A 56 1.95 1.73 -1.98
CA ARG A 56 1.61 0.92 -0.81
C ARG A 56 1.94 -0.55 -1.04
N ASN A 57 2.24 -1.26 0.05
CA ASN A 57 2.55 -2.70 -0.04
C ASN A 57 1.31 -3.62 -0.05
N SER A 58 0.13 -3.10 0.28
CA SER A 58 -1.10 -3.90 0.36
C SER A 58 -2.36 -3.03 0.34
N TYR A 59 -3.50 -3.65 0.03
CA TYR A 59 -4.83 -3.03 0.08
C TYR A 59 -5.91 -4.09 0.36
N SER A 60 -7.04 -3.70 0.97
CA SER A 60 -8.18 -4.62 1.16
C SER A 60 -8.94 -4.86 -0.14
N LYS A 61 -9.48 -6.08 -0.30
CA LYS A 61 -10.36 -6.40 -1.43
C LYS A 61 -11.69 -5.67 -1.37
N THR A 62 -12.20 -5.39 -0.18
CA THR A 62 -13.49 -4.72 0.05
C THR A 62 -13.35 -3.20 0.14
N ASP A 63 -12.19 -2.73 0.57
CA ASP A 63 -11.85 -1.31 0.69
C ASP A 63 -10.41 -1.08 0.18
N PRO A 64 -10.24 -0.75 -1.11
CA PRO A 64 -8.93 -0.55 -1.72
C PRO A 64 -8.09 0.56 -1.08
N ASP A 65 -8.69 1.46 -0.31
CA ASP A 65 -7.99 2.53 0.38
C ASP A 65 -7.40 2.06 1.72
N ALA A 66 -7.92 0.99 2.31
CA ALA A 66 -7.42 0.43 3.56
C ALA A 66 -6.15 -0.40 3.36
N THR A 67 -5.15 -0.22 4.23
CA THR A 67 -3.88 -0.97 4.20
C THR A 67 -3.88 -2.07 5.25
N PHE A 68 -3.28 -3.22 4.95
CA PHE A 68 -3.11 -4.28 5.96
C PHE A 68 -2.03 -3.88 6.96
N MET A 69 -2.42 -3.82 8.24
CA MET A 69 -1.57 -3.41 9.34
C MET A 69 -1.73 -4.35 10.53
N ARG A 70 -0.74 -4.36 11.42
CA ARG A 70 -0.79 -5.15 12.64
C ARG A 70 -1.60 -4.38 13.67
N MET A 71 -2.76 -4.91 14.03
CA MET A 71 -3.63 -4.28 15.01
C MET A 71 -3.16 -4.58 16.43
N LYS A 72 -3.42 -3.67 17.37
CA LYS A 72 -3.20 -3.90 18.81
C LYS A 72 -4.03 -5.10 19.30
N GLU A 73 -5.24 -5.24 18.77
CA GLU A 73 -6.15 -6.34 19.07
C GLU A 73 -5.86 -7.58 18.22
N ASP A 74 -4.94 -8.40 18.71
CA ASP A 74 -4.65 -9.74 18.20
C ASP A 74 -5.16 -10.81 19.16
N HIS A 75 -6.49 -10.92 19.26
CA HIS A 75 -7.19 -11.88 20.12
C HIS A 75 -6.70 -13.32 19.95
N MET A 76 -6.34 -13.69 18.71
CA MET A 76 -5.89 -15.04 18.37
C MET A 76 -4.38 -15.24 18.56
N LYS A 77 -3.62 -14.16 18.87
CA LYS A 77 -2.15 -14.14 18.96
C LYS A 77 -1.44 -14.73 17.74
N LYS A 78 -2.05 -14.62 16.56
CA LYS A 78 -1.51 -15.18 15.30
C LYS A 78 -0.76 -14.13 14.46
N GLY A 79 -0.70 -12.88 14.93
CA GLY A 79 -0.09 -11.77 14.21
C GLY A 79 -0.83 -11.43 12.91
N GLN A 80 -2.13 -11.74 12.83
CA GLN A 80 -2.89 -11.52 11.60
C GLN A 80 -3.01 -10.03 11.30
N LEU A 81 -2.57 -9.64 10.11
CA LEU A 81 -2.80 -8.27 9.62
C LEU A 81 -4.28 -8.08 9.32
N LYS A 82 -4.82 -6.93 9.71
CA LYS A 82 -6.18 -6.52 9.37
C LYS A 82 -6.10 -5.25 8.55
N SER A 83 -7.02 -5.09 7.61
CA SER A 83 -7.14 -3.86 6.85
C SER A 83 -7.62 -2.74 7.77
N GLY A 84 -6.96 -1.59 7.71
CA GLY A 84 -7.34 -0.42 8.48
C GLY A 84 -6.69 0.85 7.97
N TYR A 85 -6.86 1.89 8.77
CA TYR A 85 -6.25 3.19 8.57
C TYR A 85 -5.52 3.61 9.84
N ASN A 86 -4.40 4.31 9.67
CA ASN A 86 -3.71 4.92 10.77
C ASN A 86 -4.24 6.33 10.97
N VAL A 87 -4.98 6.55 12.05
CA VAL A 87 -5.58 7.85 12.38
C VAL A 87 -4.66 8.57 13.36
N GLN A 88 -4.30 9.78 12.98
CA GLN A 88 -3.44 10.69 13.74
C GLN A 88 -4.28 11.85 14.26
N MET A 89 -4.06 12.26 15.50
CA MET A 89 -4.82 13.33 16.15
C MET A 89 -3.89 14.24 16.95
N VAL A 90 -4.14 15.55 16.86
CA VAL A 90 -3.48 16.57 17.68
C VAL A 90 -4.51 17.19 18.61
N THR A 91 -4.13 17.32 19.87
CA THR A 91 -4.96 17.94 20.90
C THR A 91 -4.18 18.97 21.68
N GLU A 92 -4.84 20.04 22.09
CA GLU A 92 -4.28 21.05 23.01
C GLU A 92 -5.37 21.44 24.03
N ASN A 93 -5.01 21.50 25.31
CA ASN A 93 -5.93 21.88 26.39
C ASN A 93 -7.27 21.13 26.38
N GLN A 94 -7.23 19.82 26.11
CA GLN A 94 -8.40 18.92 25.98
C GLN A 94 -9.30 19.19 24.76
N PHE A 95 -8.86 20.01 23.81
CA PHE A 95 -9.54 20.22 22.53
C PHE A 95 -8.86 19.47 21.39
N PHE A 96 -9.66 18.92 20.48
CA PHE A 96 -9.17 18.40 19.21
C PHE A 96 -8.86 19.55 18.25
N LEU A 97 -7.61 19.63 17.79
CA LEU A 97 -7.17 20.66 16.84
C LEU A 97 -7.17 20.14 15.41
N LEU A 98 -6.69 18.92 15.21
CA LEU A 98 -6.54 18.32 13.89
C LEU A 98 -6.64 16.80 13.97
N TYR A 99 -7.20 16.19 12.94
CA TYR A 99 -7.03 14.76 12.68
C TYR A 99 -6.57 14.55 11.23
N SER A 100 -5.91 13.42 10.99
CA SER A 100 -5.60 12.97 9.63
C SER A 100 -5.59 11.45 9.55
N ILE A 101 -5.82 10.93 8.35
CA ILE A 101 -5.95 9.50 8.08
C ILE A 101 -4.84 9.12 7.10
N HIS A 102 -4.05 8.10 7.47
CA HIS A 102 -2.90 7.65 6.70
C HIS A 102 -3.03 6.19 6.33
N GLN A 103 -2.59 5.86 5.12
CA GLN A 103 -2.49 4.50 4.61
C GLN A 103 -1.11 3.90 4.94
N ARG A 104 -0.64 4.10 6.19
CA ARG A 104 0.69 3.70 6.66
C ARG A 104 0.58 2.84 7.93
N PRO A 105 1.18 1.64 7.99
CA PRO A 105 1.06 0.77 9.16
C PRO A 105 1.71 1.30 10.45
N THR A 106 2.72 2.18 10.33
CA THR A 106 3.49 2.71 11.47
C THR A 106 3.38 4.21 11.55
N ASP A 107 3.41 4.72 12.79
CA ASP A 107 3.21 6.13 13.12
C ASP A 107 4.36 7.04 12.66
N THR A 108 5.57 6.49 12.62
CA THR A 108 6.81 7.24 12.30
C THR A 108 6.69 8.09 11.04
N ARG A 109 6.16 7.52 9.95
CA ARG A 109 6.04 8.20 8.65
C ARG A 109 4.76 9.04 8.50
N CYS A 110 3.89 9.03 9.50
CA CYS A 110 2.69 9.85 9.52
C CYS A 110 2.95 11.23 10.09
N PHE A 111 4.03 11.39 10.86
CA PHE A 111 4.38 12.61 11.58
C PHE A 111 4.45 13.85 10.68
N ILE A 112 5.42 13.87 9.76
CA ILE A 112 5.67 15.03 8.90
C ILE A 112 4.42 15.39 8.09
N PRO A 113 3.75 14.46 7.39
CA PRO A 113 2.53 14.79 6.66
C PRO A 113 1.38 15.28 7.56
N HIS A 114 1.31 14.81 8.81
CA HIS A 114 0.31 15.30 9.77
C HIS A 114 0.61 16.74 10.21
N MET A 115 1.88 17.06 10.48
CA MET A 115 2.32 18.40 10.87
C MET A 115 2.23 19.41 9.72
N GLU A 116 2.50 18.99 8.48
CA GLU A 116 2.30 19.83 7.30
C GLU A 116 0.83 20.19 7.13
N ARG A 117 -0.09 19.24 7.39
CA ARG A 117 -1.52 19.52 7.38
C ARG A 117 -1.94 20.50 8.48
N LEU A 118 -1.29 20.46 9.65
CA LEU A 118 -1.47 21.46 10.70
C LEU A 118 -0.97 22.83 10.26
N GLY A 119 0.22 22.91 9.68
CA GLY A 119 0.80 24.16 9.18
C GLY A 119 0.03 24.77 8.00
N ALA A 120 -0.68 23.95 7.22
CA ALA A 120 -1.58 24.41 6.16
C ALA A 120 -2.95 24.87 6.68
N SER A 121 -3.26 24.64 7.96
CA SER A 121 -4.49 25.14 8.58
C SER A 121 -4.36 26.60 9.01
N SER A 122 -5.45 27.20 9.48
CA SER A 122 -5.42 28.55 10.06
C SER A 122 -4.89 28.58 11.50
N LEU A 123 -4.53 27.43 12.08
CA LEU A 123 -4.00 27.35 13.44
C LEU A 123 -2.51 27.71 13.45
N PRO A 124 -2.04 28.40 14.51
CA PRO A 124 -0.61 28.60 14.68
C PRO A 124 0.10 27.26 14.89
N MET A 125 1.35 27.18 14.43
CA MET A 125 2.19 26.04 14.77
C MET A 125 2.42 25.99 16.29
N PRO A 126 2.37 24.79 16.90
CA PRO A 126 2.59 24.65 18.34
C PRO A 126 4.01 25.05 18.70
N LYS A 127 4.22 25.59 19.91
CA LYS A 127 5.57 25.88 20.42
C LYS A 127 6.28 24.66 20.97
N THR A 128 5.50 23.69 21.44
CA THR A 128 5.99 22.42 21.98
C THR A 128 5.11 21.33 21.44
N MET A 129 5.73 20.25 20.96
CA MET A 129 5.00 19.06 20.56
C MET A 129 5.49 17.88 21.38
N VAL A 130 4.54 17.08 21.88
CA VAL A 130 4.79 15.86 22.64
C VAL A 130 4.11 14.71 21.89
N ALA A 131 4.89 13.68 21.59
CA ALA A 131 4.40 12.50 20.90
C ALA A 131 5.06 11.23 21.48
N ASP A 132 4.53 10.07 21.14
CA ASP A 132 5.08 8.80 21.57
C ASP A 132 6.42 8.47 20.87
N LEU A 133 7.10 7.43 21.39
CA LEU A 133 8.37 6.96 20.83
C LEU A 133 8.26 6.46 19.38
N GLY A 134 7.05 6.10 18.93
CA GLY A 134 6.78 5.66 17.56
C GLY A 134 7.08 6.75 16.52
N TYR A 135 7.11 8.02 16.92
CA TYR A 135 7.51 9.14 16.07
C TYR A 135 9.01 9.50 16.16
N GLY A 136 9.79 8.83 17.01
CA GLY A 136 11.20 9.14 17.28
C GLY A 136 12.16 8.66 16.18
N SER A 137 12.04 9.20 14.95
CA SER A 137 13.01 8.99 13.88
C SER A 137 13.90 10.23 13.68
N GLU A 138 15.11 10.01 13.14
CA GLU A 138 16.02 11.10 12.77
C GLU A 138 15.36 12.09 11.82
N GLU A 139 14.63 11.60 10.82
CA GLU A 139 13.87 12.42 9.87
C GLU A 139 12.86 13.34 10.56
N ASN A 140 12.08 12.80 11.49
CA ASN A 140 11.10 13.60 12.26
C ASN A 140 11.79 14.61 13.19
N HIS A 141 12.94 14.25 13.74
CA HIS A 141 13.73 15.13 14.60
C HIS A 141 14.33 16.30 13.81
N LEU A 142 14.89 16.04 12.63
CA LEU A 142 15.37 17.08 11.72
C LEU A 142 14.23 18.00 11.28
N TYR A 143 13.06 17.44 10.98
CA TYR A 143 11.87 18.23 10.67
C TYR A 143 11.45 19.15 11.83
N ALA A 144 11.51 18.65 13.08
CA ALA A 144 11.16 19.42 14.27
C ALA A 144 12.13 20.59 14.52
N ILE A 145 13.43 20.36 14.29
CA ILE A 145 14.48 21.38 14.41
C ILE A 145 14.39 22.44 13.29
N GLY A 146 13.91 22.06 12.11
CA GLY A 146 13.84 22.93 10.95
C GLY A 146 15.21 23.19 10.29
N GLU A 147 15.20 23.84 9.12
CA GLU A 147 16.43 24.24 8.44
C GLU A 147 16.98 25.53 9.08
N GLU A 148 18.12 25.39 9.76
CA GLU A 148 18.97 26.45 10.34
C GLU A 148 18.28 27.53 11.21
N LYS A 149 18.24 27.24 12.53
CA LYS A 149 18.23 28.17 13.68
C LYS A 149 16.90 28.71 14.22
N GLU A 150 15.75 28.36 13.65
CA GLU A 150 14.46 28.52 14.36
C GLU A 150 13.72 27.18 14.45
N PRO A 151 13.66 26.55 15.64
CA PRO A 151 12.93 25.32 15.82
C PRO A 151 11.45 25.54 15.49
N ARG A 152 10.87 24.69 14.62
CA ARG A 152 9.43 24.74 14.31
C ARG A 152 8.59 24.56 15.58
N PHE A 153 9.11 23.77 16.50
CA PHE A 153 8.62 23.57 17.86
C PHE A 153 9.75 22.99 18.72
N SER A 154 9.70 23.26 20.02
CA SER A 154 10.44 22.45 20.99
C SER A 154 9.85 21.04 21.02
N HIS A 155 10.68 20.01 20.90
CA HIS A 155 10.24 18.63 20.98
C HIS A 155 10.91 17.95 22.16
N SER A 156 10.12 17.40 23.07
CA SER A 156 10.61 16.53 24.13
C SER A 156 10.24 15.09 23.78
N LEU A 157 11.24 14.22 23.63
CA LEU A 157 11.02 12.79 23.41
C LEU A 157 10.41 12.06 24.61
N TRP A 158 10.14 12.76 25.73
CA TRP A 158 9.68 12.14 26.97
C TRP A 158 8.87 13.11 27.83
N GLN A 159 7.55 12.90 27.90
CA GLN A 159 6.74 13.21 29.08
C GLN A 159 5.63 12.15 29.19
N LEU A 160 5.93 11.08 29.92
CA LEU A 160 4.92 10.20 30.50
C LEU A 160 4.14 11.03 31.53
N HIS A 161 2.97 11.54 31.15
CA HIS A 161 1.95 11.85 32.13
C HIS A 161 1.15 10.56 32.35
N VAL A 162 1.48 9.87 33.44
CA VAL A 162 0.60 8.89 34.08
C VAL A 162 -0.39 9.66 34.94
#